data_AF-A0A7U3Y5J3-F1
#
_entry.id   AF-A0A7U3Y5J3-F1
#
_cell.length_a   1.000
_cell.length_b   1.000
_cell.length_c   1.000
_cell.angle_alpha   90.00
_cell.angle_beta   90.00
_cell.angle_gamma   90.00
#
_symmetry.space_group_name_H-M   'P 1'
#
loop_
_entity.id
_entity.type
_entity.pdbx_description
1 polymer ?
#
loop_
_entity_poly.entity_id
_entity_poly.type
_entity_poly.pdbx_seq_one_letter_code
_entity_poly.pdbx_strand_id
1 'polypeptide(L)'
;MVLHYRQQAQQRASHEKVQLLIQQQKTIIEAQRTALGKLPDVQLSEKTKKALALTSEKVPERVNDETSAFQCDGREYCTQMHSLEEARWFVRNCPNTKMDGDRDGEPCENDSRWH
;
A
#
# COMPACT_ATOMS: atom_id res chain seq x y z
N MET A 1 28.06 -29.50 1.83
CA MET A 1 28.05 -29.23 3.28
C MET A 1 28.76 -27.92 3.65
N VAL A 2 30.02 -27.69 3.26
CA VAL A 2 30.80 -26.48 3.65
C VAL A 2 30.19 -25.14 3.16
N LEU A 3 29.70 -25.08 1.92
CA LEU A 3 29.06 -23.86 1.38
C LEU A 3 27.75 -23.52 2.10
N HIS A 4 26.92 -24.53 2.39
CA HIS A 4 25.69 -24.37 3.16
C HIS A 4 25.97 -23.90 4.60
N TYR A 5 27.01 -24.45 5.24
CA TYR A 5 27.45 -23.98 6.56
C TYR A 5 27.89 -22.51 6.53
N ARG A 6 28.65 -22.09 5.51
CA ARG A 6 29.03 -20.68 5.31
C ARG A 6 27.81 -19.78 5.08
N GLN A 7 26.86 -20.22 4.25
CA GLN A 7 25.62 -19.48 3.99
C GLN A 7 24.76 -19.36 5.25
N GLN A 8 24.61 -20.44 6.02
CA GLN A 8 23.89 -20.41 7.30
C GLN A 8 24.59 -19.51 8.32
N ALA A 9 25.92 -19.54 8.41
CA ALA A 9 26.68 -18.65 9.28
C ALA A 9 26.51 -17.18 8.88
N GLN A 10 26.52 -16.89 7.57
CA GLN A 10 26.25 -15.55 7.04
C GLN A 10 24.81 -15.10 7.33
N GLN A 11 23.81 -15.98 7.14
CA GLN A 11 22.42 -15.69 7.46
C GLN A 11 22.23 -15.40 8.96
N ARG A 12 22.81 -16.21 9.84
CA ARG A 12 22.76 -15.97 11.30
C ARG A 12 23.40 -14.65 11.68
N ALA A 13 24.59 -14.35 11.15
CA ALA A 13 25.26 -13.09 11.37
C ALA A 13 24.44 -11.89 10.86
N SER A 14 23.77 -12.03 9.71
CA SER A 14 22.85 -11.00 9.19
C SER A 14 21.64 -10.82 10.09
N HIS A 15 21.05 -11.91 10.57
CA HIS A 15 19.91 -11.86 11.50
C HIS A 15 20.28 -11.21 12.82
N GLU A 16 21.44 -11.54 13.40
CA GLU A 16 21.95 -10.94 14.63
C GLU A 16 22.17 -9.43 14.47
N LYS A 17 22.74 -8.99 13.35
CA LYS A 17 22.88 -7.57 13.02
C LYS A 17 21.53 -6.87 12.93
N VAL A 18 20.55 -7.48 12.27
CA VAL A 18 19.20 -6.93 12.17
C VAL A 18 18.55 -6.83 13.56
N GLN A 19 18.67 -7.86 14.39
CA GLN A 19 18.15 -7.84 15.76
C GLN A 19 18.80 -6.74 16.61
N LEU A 20 20.11 -6.55 16.46
CA LEU A 20 20.84 -5.47 17.13
C LEU A 20 20.32 -4.09 16.68
N LEU A 21 20.12 -3.88 15.38
CA LEU A 21 19.58 -2.62 14.85
C LEU A 21 18.17 -2.36 15.36
N ILE A 22 17.32 -3.39 15.42
CA ILE A 22 15.97 -3.28 15.99
C ILE A 22 16.04 -2.90 17.47
N GLN A 23 16.94 -3.50 18.23
CA GLN A 23 17.12 -3.18 19.64
C GLN A 23 17.62 -1.75 19.84
N GLN A 24 18.57 -1.29 19.02
CA GLN A 24 19.06 0.08 19.01
C GLN A 24 17.96 1.08 18.63
N GLN A 25 17.13 0.76 17.65
CA GLN A 25 16.02 1.63 17.26
C GLN A 25 15.00 1.76 18.42
N LYS A 26 14.72 0.67 19.14
CA LYS A 26 13.83 0.71 20.32
C LYS A 26 14.36 1.63 21.40
N THR A 27 15.65 1.57 21.73
CA THR A 27 16.24 2.45 22.75
C THR A 27 16.22 3.91 22.31
N ILE A 28 16.43 4.19 21.02
CA ILE A 28 16.30 5.55 20.47
C ILE A 28 14.87 6.06 20.63
N ILE A 29 13.86 5.26 20.26
CA ILE A 29 12.44 5.63 20.39
C ILE A 29 12.09 5.87 21.86
N GLU A 30 12.58 5.02 22.77
CA GLU A 30 12.35 5.17 24.21
C GLU A 30 13.00 6.44 24.74
N ALA A 31 14.25 6.73 24.36
CA ALA A 31 14.94 7.96 24.72
C ALA A 31 14.21 9.21 24.18
N GLN A 32 13.67 9.16 22.96
CA GLN A 32 12.85 10.25 22.41
C GLN A 32 11.56 10.44 23.21
N ARG A 33 10.87 9.34 23.58
CA ARG A 33 9.65 9.40 24.39
C ARG A 33 9.92 9.95 25.79
N THR A 34 11.00 9.53 26.44
CA THR A 34 11.36 10.04 27.77
C THR A 34 11.77 11.51 27.70
N ALA A 35 12.51 11.92 26.67
CA ALA A 35 12.91 13.31 26.46
C ALA A 35 11.71 14.24 26.17
N LEU A 36 10.74 13.78 25.38
CA LEU A 36 9.49 14.52 25.11
C LEU A 36 8.53 14.51 26.32
N GLY A 37 8.77 13.65 27.31
CA GLY A 37 7.97 13.54 28.52
C GLY A 37 6.55 13.00 28.26
N LYS A 38 5.66 13.22 29.23
CA LYS A 38 4.24 12.86 29.09
C LYS A 38 3.55 13.91 28.22
N LEU A 39 3.56 13.69 26.91
CA LEU A 39 2.78 14.47 25.95
C LEU A 39 1.32 14.51 26.42
N PRO A 40 0.65 15.68 26.37
CA PRO A 40 -0.75 15.76 26.73
C PRO A 40 -1.54 14.81 25.85
N ASP A 41 -2.46 14.08 26.46
CA ASP A 41 -3.41 13.27 25.71
C ASP A 41 -4.22 14.26 24.86
N VAL A 42 -3.97 14.25 23.54
CA VAL A 42 -4.67 15.14 22.62
C VAL A 42 -6.10 14.64 22.58
N GLN A 43 -6.95 15.23 23.44
CA GLN A 43 -8.38 15.01 23.40
C GLN A 43 -8.85 15.45 22.02
N LEU A 44 -9.20 14.46 21.18
CA LEU A 44 -9.80 14.74 19.88
C LEU A 44 -10.97 15.69 20.11
N SER A 45 -11.01 16.80 19.35
CA SER A 45 -12.16 17.70 19.35
C SER A 45 -13.42 16.89 19.11
N GLU A 46 -14.55 17.28 19.70
CA GLU A 46 -15.85 16.66 19.41
C GLU A 46 -16.15 16.63 17.90
N LYS A 47 -15.61 17.60 17.14
CA LYS A 47 -15.66 17.60 15.67
C LYS A 47 -14.86 16.43 15.07
N THR A 48 -13.68 16.15 15.61
CA THR A 48 -12.81 15.04 15.20
C THR A 48 -13.36 13.69 15.65
N LYS A 49 -13.89 13.59 16.89
CA LYS A 49 -14.57 12.37 17.37
C LYS A 49 -15.83 12.08 16.55
N LYS A 50 -16.64 13.09 16.22
CA LYS A 50 -17.80 12.93 15.33
C LYS A 50 -17.37 12.53 13.93
N ALA A 51 -16.31 13.13 13.38
CA ALA A 51 -15.75 12.71 12.10
C ALA A 51 -15.27 11.25 12.13
N LEU A 52 -14.63 10.80 13.21
CA LEU A 52 -14.22 9.39 13.38
C LEU A 52 -15.42 8.45 13.59
N ALA A 53 -16.45 8.88 14.31
CA ALA A 53 -17.67 8.10 14.53
C ALA A 53 -18.51 7.97 13.24
N LEU A 54 -18.48 9.01 12.38
CA LEU A 54 -19.05 8.98 11.04
C LEU A 54 -18.26 8.06 10.09
N THR A 55 -17.02 7.71 10.43
CA THR A 55 -16.23 6.68 9.73
C THR A 55 -16.34 5.27 10.34
N SER A 56 -17.32 5.03 11.23
CA SER A 56 -17.65 3.69 11.72
C SER A 56 -18.45 2.87 10.70
N GLU A 57 -17.97 2.83 9.45
CA GLU A 57 -18.11 1.70 8.53
C GLU A 57 -16.84 1.69 7.67
N LYS A 58 -16.01 0.63 7.86
CA LYS A 58 -14.90 0.18 7.00
C LYS A 58 -13.94 1.27 6.52
N VAL A 59 -12.67 1.21 6.95
CA VAL A 59 -11.56 1.97 6.32
C VAL A 59 -11.76 1.94 4.80
N PRO A 60 -12.07 3.07 4.14
CA PRO A 60 -11.96 3.10 2.71
C PRO A 60 -10.45 3.21 2.47
N GLU A 61 -9.81 2.05 2.29
CA GLU A 61 -8.81 1.95 1.25
C GLU A 61 -9.42 2.67 0.05
N ARG A 62 -8.87 3.84 -0.33
CA ARG A 62 -9.47 4.82 -1.26
C ARG A 62 -10.33 4.12 -2.32
N VAL A 63 -11.60 3.89 -2.01
CA VAL A 63 -12.54 3.40 -3.01
C VAL A 63 -13.01 4.69 -3.61
N ASN A 64 -12.39 5.04 -4.73
CA ASN A 64 -12.96 5.98 -5.65
C ASN A 64 -14.40 5.49 -5.89
N ASP A 65 -15.38 6.22 -5.34
CA ASP A 65 -16.82 5.97 -5.51
C ASP A 65 -17.25 6.34 -6.94
N GLU A 66 -16.43 5.94 -7.91
CA GLU A 66 -16.70 5.89 -9.34
C GLU A 66 -16.78 4.43 -9.82
N THR A 67 -16.45 3.45 -8.95
CA THR A 67 -16.53 2.02 -9.29
C THR A 67 -17.96 1.50 -9.48
N SER A 68 -18.98 2.29 -9.15
CA SER A 68 -20.38 1.99 -9.44
C SER A 68 -20.80 2.32 -10.88
N ALA A 69 -19.94 2.93 -11.70
CA ALA A 69 -20.29 3.40 -13.05
C ALA A 69 -19.70 2.57 -14.21
N PHE A 70 -18.69 1.72 -13.98
CA PHE A 70 -18.01 1.01 -15.06
C PHE A 70 -18.75 -0.28 -15.43
N GLN A 71 -18.91 -0.51 -16.74
CA GLN A 71 -19.55 -1.69 -17.29
C GLN A 71 -18.70 -2.21 -18.45
N CYS A 72 -18.71 -3.52 -18.65
CA CYS A 72 -18.02 -4.12 -19.79
C CYS A 72 -18.77 -3.77 -21.08
N ASP A 73 -18.28 -2.76 -21.78
CA ASP A 73 -18.84 -2.20 -23.02
C ASP A 73 -18.07 -2.63 -24.28
N GLY A 74 -17.10 -3.54 -24.12
CA GLY A 74 -16.28 -4.07 -25.22
C GLY A 74 -15.00 -3.28 -25.51
N ARG A 75 -14.61 -2.33 -24.64
CA ARG A 75 -13.30 -1.69 -24.73
C ARG A 75 -12.18 -2.63 -24.30
N GLU A 76 -11.09 -2.63 -25.06
CA GLU A 76 -9.95 -3.53 -24.86
C GLU A 76 -8.61 -2.79 -24.70
N TYR A 77 -8.53 -1.53 -25.10
CA TYR A 77 -7.27 -0.76 -25.18
C TYR A 77 -7.26 0.49 -24.29
N CYS A 78 -6.07 0.91 -23.87
CA CYS A 78 -5.83 2.08 -23.02
C CYS A 78 -6.35 3.41 -23.57
N THR A 79 -6.30 3.60 -24.89
CA THR A 79 -6.81 4.80 -25.56
C THR A 79 -8.31 4.99 -25.41
N GLN A 80 -9.04 3.92 -25.06
CA GLN A 80 -10.48 3.93 -24.87
C GLN A 80 -10.88 4.20 -23.41
N MET A 81 -9.92 4.20 -22.47
CA MET A 81 -10.16 4.45 -21.05
C MET A 81 -9.98 5.95 -20.73
N HIS A 82 -10.85 6.46 -19.86
CA HIS A 82 -10.88 7.84 -19.41
C HIS A 82 -10.03 8.06 -18.15
N SER A 83 -9.77 7.00 -17.37
CA SER A 83 -8.91 7.05 -16.19
C SER A 83 -8.13 5.75 -16.00
N LEU A 84 -7.03 5.84 -15.24
CA LEU A 84 -6.23 4.67 -14.86
C LEU A 84 -7.02 3.75 -13.92
N GLU A 85 -7.86 4.32 -13.05
CA GLU A 85 -8.77 3.59 -12.17
C GLU A 85 -9.82 2.79 -12.94
N GLU A 86 -10.38 3.36 -14.01
CA GLU A 86 -11.28 2.65 -14.93
C GLU A 86 -10.56 1.48 -15.59
N ALA A 87 -9.36 1.72 -16.14
CA ALA A 87 -8.55 0.66 -16.76
C ALA A 87 -8.27 -0.48 -15.77
N ARG A 88 -7.88 -0.14 -14.52
CA ARG A 88 -7.65 -1.12 -13.43
C ARG A 88 -8.91 -1.93 -13.12
N TRP A 89 -10.08 -1.30 -13.18
CA TRP A 89 -11.36 -1.99 -13.01
C TRP A 89 -11.63 -2.92 -14.20
N PHE A 90 -11.41 -2.49 -15.43
CA PHE A 90 -11.63 -3.29 -16.64
C PHE A 90 -10.80 -4.58 -16.65
N VAL A 91 -9.51 -4.53 -16.34
CA VAL A 91 -8.63 -5.72 -16.28
C VAL A 91 -9.16 -6.77 -15.29
N ARG A 92 -9.74 -6.32 -14.17
CA ARG A 92 -10.23 -7.22 -13.12
C ARG A 92 -11.64 -7.75 -13.36
N ASN A 93 -12.47 -7.01 -14.09
CA ASN A 93 -13.92 -7.27 -14.16
C ASN A 93 -14.42 -7.65 -15.56
N CYS A 94 -13.67 -7.32 -16.63
CA CYS A 94 -14.12 -7.53 -18.01
C CYS A 94 -13.29 -8.58 -18.76
N PRO A 95 -13.93 -9.46 -19.56
CA PRO A 95 -13.22 -10.38 -20.43
C PRO A 95 -12.58 -9.64 -21.61
N ASN A 96 -11.52 -10.23 -22.18
CA ASN A 96 -10.85 -9.76 -23.42
C ASN A 96 -10.07 -8.44 -23.35
N THR A 97 -9.70 -7.96 -22.16
CA THR A 97 -8.85 -6.76 -22.03
C THR A 97 -7.42 -6.99 -22.55
N LYS A 98 -6.88 -6.03 -23.32
CA LYS A 98 -5.52 -6.06 -23.90
C LYS A 98 -4.65 -4.88 -23.42
N MET A 99 -4.96 -4.37 -22.24
CA MET A 99 -4.34 -3.18 -21.66
C MET A 99 -3.25 -3.49 -20.61
N ASP A 100 -3.25 -4.72 -20.10
CA ASP A 100 -2.27 -5.24 -19.15
C ASP A 100 -1.44 -6.32 -19.87
N GLY A 101 -0.23 -5.94 -20.28
CA GLY A 101 0.62 -6.73 -21.18
C GLY A 101 1.41 -7.81 -20.45
N ASP A 102 1.88 -7.51 -19.25
CA ASP A 102 2.70 -8.36 -18.39
C ASP A 102 1.90 -9.05 -17.26
N ARG A 103 0.63 -8.66 -17.08
CA ARG A 103 -0.37 -9.27 -16.19
C ARG A 103 -0.05 -9.10 -14.71
N ASP A 104 0.51 -7.96 -14.35
CA ASP A 104 0.81 -7.61 -12.97
C ASP A 104 -0.36 -6.88 -12.27
N GLY A 105 -1.40 -6.51 -13.03
CA GLY A 105 -2.58 -5.80 -12.56
C GLY A 105 -2.49 -4.27 -12.67
N GLU A 106 -1.40 -3.73 -13.22
CA GLU A 106 -1.24 -2.32 -13.58
C GLU A 106 -1.42 -2.14 -15.11
N PRO A 107 -2.63 -1.78 -15.57
CA PRO A 107 -2.85 -1.55 -16.99
C PRO A 107 -2.19 -0.26 -17.46
N CYS A 108 -1.88 -0.23 -18.75
CA CYS A 108 -1.52 0.97 -19.48
C CYS A 108 -0.21 1.64 -19.05
N GLU A 109 0.75 0.83 -18.61
CA GLU A 109 2.11 1.24 -18.27
C GLU A 109 2.84 2.00 -19.40
N ASN A 110 2.49 1.67 -20.65
CA ASN A 110 3.08 2.30 -21.83
C ASN A 110 2.35 3.58 -22.27
N ASP A 111 1.33 4.04 -21.54
CA ASP A 111 0.60 5.27 -21.85
C ASP A 111 1.16 6.45 -21.05
N SER A 112 1.75 7.42 -21.77
CA SER A 112 2.32 8.64 -21.20
C SER A 112 1.31 9.56 -20.50
N ARG A 113 -0.01 9.32 -20.64
CA ARG A 113 -1.03 10.10 -19.91
C ARG A 113 -1.04 9.79 -18.41
N TRP A 114 -0.46 8.67 -18.00
CA TRP A 114 -0.57 8.11 -16.64
C TRP A 114 0.79 7.84 -15.96
N HIS A 115 1.89 8.36 -16.51
CA HIS A 115 3.29 8.26 -16.02
C HIS A 115 3.97 9.62 -16.05
#